data_AF-A0A1F9YNQ4-F1
#
_entry.id   AF-A0A1F9YNQ4-F1
#
_cell.length_a   1.000
_cell.length_b   1.000
_cell.length_c   1.000
_cell.angle_alpha   90.00
_cell.angle_beta   90.00
_cell.angle_gamma   90.00
#
_symmetry.space_group_name_H-M   'P 1'
#
loop_
_entity.id
_entity.type
_entity.pdbx_description
1 polymer ?
#
loop_
_entity_poly.entity_id
_entity_poly.type
_entity_poly.pdbx_seq_one_letter_code
_entity_poly.pdbx_strand_id
1 'polypeptide(L)' 'MHPLFKILIGLLSLLLGLGYLYRPDLMERMNAFLRETILNDAHIALERRKWGAFFLLVAFLFLYMGLTALER' A
#
# COMPACT_ATOMS: atom_id res chain seq x y z
N MET A 1 3.68 3.01 20.96
CA MET A 1 2.96 3.55 19.79
C MET A 1 1.47 3.39 20.02
N HIS A 2 0.70 4.48 19.88
CA HIS A 2 -0.75 4.46 20.11
C HIS A 2 -1.45 3.49 19.14
N PRO A 3 -2.39 2.64 19.59
CA PRO A 3 -3.06 1.65 18.73
C PRO A 3 -3.74 2.29 17.50
N LEU A 4 -4.30 3.48 17.66
CA LEU A 4 -4.85 4.29 16.56
C LEU A 4 -3.83 4.57 15.43
N PHE A 5 -2.54 4.76 15.76
CA PHE A 5 -1.50 5.01 14.77
C PHE A 5 -1.24 3.77 13.90
N LYS A 6 -1.28 2.58 14.51
CA LYS A 6 -1.16 1.29 13.79
C LYS A 6 -2.34 1.06 12.86
N ILE A 7 -3.55 1.37 13.32
CA ILE A 7 -4.78 1.27 12.54
C ILE A 7 -4.73 2.25 11.36
N LEU A 8 -4.31 3.49 11.59
CA LEU A 8 -4.18 4.51 10.54
C LEU A 8 -3.19 4.07 9.45
N ILE A 9 -2.02 3.57 9.83
CA ILE A 9 -1.02 3.04 8.89
C ILE A 9 -1.60 1.85 8.11
N GLY A 10 -2.26 0.91 8.81
CA GLY A 10 -2.91 -0.22 8.17
C GLY A 10 -3.96 0.21 7.14
N LEU A 11 -4.77 1.22 7.46
CA LEU A 11 -5.80 1.76 6.56
C LEU A 11 -5.21 2.43 5.32
N LEU A 12 -4.13 3.22 5.49
CA LEU A 12 -3.41 3.85 4.39
C LEU A 12 -2.77 2.80 3.47
N SER A 13 -2.13 1.78 4.04
CA SER A 13 -1.58 0.65 3.28
C SER A 13 -2.68 -0.14 2.58
N LEU A 14 -3.87 -0.27 3.17
CA LEU A 14 -5.01 -0.97 2.56
C LEU A 14 -5.55 -0.20 1.35
N LEU A 15 -5.72 1.11 1.50
CA LEU A 15 -6.11 2.00 0.40
C LEU A 15 -5.10 1.97 -0.74
N LEU A 16 -3.80 1.96 -0.42
CA LEU A 16 -2.74 1.82 -1.43
C LEU A 16 -2.77 0.44 -2.11
N GLY A 17 -2.90 -0.65 -1.35
CA GLY A 17 -2.98 -2.00 -1.88
C GLY A 17 -4.20 -2.21 -2.79
N LEU A 18 -5.37 -1.69 -2.40
CA LEU A 18 -6.57 -1.67 -3.23
C LEU A 18 -6.40 -0.77 -4.45
N GLY A 19 -5.80 0.41 -4.28
CA GLY A 19 -5.47 1.30 -5.39
C GLY A 19 -4.59 0.63 -6.44
N TYR A 20 -3.58 -0.12 -5.99
CA TYR A 20 -2.68 -0.90 -6.85
C TYR A 20 -3.36 -2.08 -7.54
N LEU A 21 -4.40 -2.67 -6.95
CA LEU A 21 -5.07 -3.85 -7.47
C LEU A 21 -6.27 -3.52 -8.39
N TYR A 22 -7.04 -2.49 -8.06
CA TYR A 22 -8.32 -2.16 -8.72
C TYR A 22 -8.29 -0.99 -9.70
N ARG A 23 -7.38 -0.02 -9.54
CA ARG A 23 -7.34 1.20 -10.37
C ARG A 23 -6.00 1.32 -11.11
N PRO A 24 -5.80 0.56 -12.20
CA PRO A 24 -4.59 0.65 -13.00
C PRO A 24 -4.35 2.07 -13.55
N ASP A 25 -5.41 2.83 -13.88
CA ASP A 25 -5.31 4.22 -14.37
C ASP A 25 -4.65 5.21 -13.40
N LEU A 26 -4.98 5.12 -12.11
CA LEU A 26 -4.38 5.99 -11.09
C LEU A 26 -2.92 5.64 -10.87
N MET A 27 -2.62 4.34 -10.92
CA MET A 27 -1.24 3.88 -10.78
C MET A 27 -0.39 4.14 -12.01
N GLU A 28 -0.95 4.16 -13.22
CA GLU A 28 -0.20 4.60 -14.40
C GLU A 28 0.24 6.05 -14.28
N ARG A 29 -0.63 6.93 -13.77
CA ARG A 29 -0.27 8.34 -13.49
C ARG A 29 0.75 8.49 -12.38
N MET A 30 0.56 7.81 -11.25
CA MET A 30 1.54 7.83 -10.16
C MET A 30 2.87 7.23 -10.60
N ASN A 31 2.86 6.14 -11.36
CA ASN A 31 4.06 5.47 -11.84
C ASN A 31 4.76 6.31 -12.93
N ALA A 32 4.03 7.02 -13.79
CA ALA A 32 4.62 8.01 -14.71
C ALA A 32 5.32 9.13 -13.92
N PHE A 33 4.69 9.62 -12.85
CA PHE A 33 5.27 10.64 -11.98
C PHE A 33 6.52 10.12 -11.25
N LEU A 34 6.46 8.92 -10.67
CA LEU A 34 7.59 8.25 -10.00
C LEU A 34 8.73 7.90 -10.97
N ARG A 35 8.40 7.56 -12.22
CA ARG A 35 9.38 7.33 -13.29
C ARG A 35 10.15 8.60 -13.62
N GLU A 36 9.48 9.74 -13.62
CA GLU A 36 10.11 11.05 -13.83
C GLU A 36 10.91 11.54 -12.63
N THR A 37 10.50 11.23 -11.39
CA THR A 37 11.14 11.78 -10.18
C THR A 37 12.18 10.89 -9.51
N ILE A 38 12.02 9.55 -9.50
CA ILE A 38 12.81 8.68 -8.62
C ILE A 38 13.51 7.55 -9.37
N LEU A 39 12.85 6.90 -10.35
CA LEU A 39 13.35 5.66 -10.95
C LEU A 39 13.26 5.71 -12.48
N ASN A 40 14.41 5.93 -13.12
CA ASN A 40 14.60 5.74 -14.57
C ASN A 40 14.30 4.28 -15.02
N ASP A 41 14.18 3.34 -14.08
CA ASP A 41 13.95 1.92 -14.34
C ASP A 41 12.47 1.52 -14.38
N ALA A 42 12.05 1.03 -15.55
CA ALA A 42 10.70 0.60 -15.89
C ALA A 42 10.20 -0.68 -15.17
N HIS A 43 10.93 -1.19 -14.18
CA HIS A 43 10.66 -2.51 -13.58
C HIS A 43 9.43 -2.55 -12.64
N ILE A 44 9.02 -1.42 -12.07
CA ILE A 44 7.86 -1.35 -11.16
C ILE A 44 6.55 -1.70 -11.89
N ALA A 45 6.47 -1.43 -13.20
CA ALA A 45 5.28 -1.67 -14.01
C ALA A 45 5.00 -3.17 -14.26
N LEU A 46 6.03 -4.03 -14.22
CA LEU A 46 5.88 -5.47 -14.47
C LEU A 46 5.33 -6.23 -13.26
N GLU A 47 5.59 -5.75 -12.03
CA GLU A 47 5.19 -6.43 -10.80
C GLU A 47 4.13 -5.69 -9.97
N ARG A 48 3.42 -4.73 -10.57
CA ARG A 48 2.33 -3.96 -9.96
C ARG A 48 1.33 -4.79 -9.13
N ARG A 49 0.96 -6.00 -9.60
CA ARG A 49 0.11 -6.93 -8.83
C ARG A 49 0.78 -7.48 -7.58
N LYS A 50 2.09 -7.78 -7.64
CA LYS A 50 2.86 -8.26 -6.47
C LYS A 50 3.01 -7.15 -5.43
N TRP A 51 3.26 -5.91 -5.85
CA TRP A 51 3.29 -4.76 -4.94
C TRP A 51 1.92 -4.49 -4.30
N GLY A 52 0.83 -4.53 -5.07
CA GLY A 52 -0.52 -4.42 -4.52
C GLY A 52 -0.83 -5.52 -3.49
N ALA A 53 -0.47 -6.77 -3.79
CA ALA A 53 -0.61 -7.90 -2.85
C ALA A 53 0.27 -7.75 -1.60
N PHE A 54 1.50 -7.24 -1.75
CA PHE A 54 2.39 -6.96 -0.64
C PHE A 54 1.82 -5.87 0.27
N PHE A 55 1.36 -4.74 -0.29
CA PHE A 55 0.71 -3.68 0.48
C PHE A 55 -0.57 -4.16 1.18
N LEU A 56 -1.37 -5.02 0.55
CA LEU A 56 -2.53 -5.65 1.18
C LEU A 56 -2.13 -6.53 2.37
N LEU A 57 -1.09 -7.37 2.21
CA LEU A 57 -0.59 -8.21 3.32
C LEU A 57 -0.11 -7.37 4.50
N VAL A 58 0.68 -6.32 4.23
CA VAL A 58 1.16 -5.39 5.26
C VAL A 58 -0.02 -4.69 5.93
N ALA A 59 -1.02 -4.25 5.16
CA ALA A 59 -2.22 -3.63 5.70
C ALA A 59 -2.99 -4.56 6.66
N PHE A 60 -3.21 -5.82 6.28
CA PHE A 60 -3.84 -6.80 7.16
C PHE A 60 -3.05 -7.02 8.44
N LEU A 61 -1.72 -7.11 8.35
CA LEU A 61 -0.83 -7.28 9.50
C LEU A 61 -0.95 -6.10 10.48
N PHE A 62 -0.89 -4.87 9.97
CA PHE A 62 -1.00 -3.66 10.78
C PHE A 62 -2.40 -3.46 11.37
N LEU A 63 -3.46 -3.78 10.62
CA LEU A 63 -4.84 -3.72 11.12
C LEU A 63 -5.07 -4.77 12.19
N TYR A 64 -4.60 -6.01 12.00
CA TYR A 64 -4.69 -7.06 13.02
C TYR A 64 -3.94 -6.66 14.28
N MET A 65 -2.68 -6.22 14.17
CA MET A 65 -1.91 -5.76 15.33
C MET A 65 -2.52 -4.51 16.00
N GLY A 66 -3.18 -3.64 15.23
CA GLY A 66 -3.85 -2.45 15.73
C GLY A 66 -5.12 -2.78 16.50
N LEU A 67 -5.96 -3.67 15.97
CA LEU A 67 -7.20 -4.13 16.59
C LEU A 67 -6.92 -4.93 17.87
N THR A 68 -5.99 -5.89 17.83
CA THR A 68 -5.59 -6.67 19.01
C THR A 68 -4.99 -5.81 20.12
N ALA A 69 -4.33 -4.70 19.76
CA ALA A 69 -3.80 -3.74 20.72
C ALA A 69 -4.85 -2.74 21.24
N LEU A 70 -6.04 -2.69 20.64
CA LEU A 70 -7.18 -1.89 21.09
C LEU A 70 -8.12 -2.71 22.00
N GLU A 71 -8.22 -4.03 21.78
CA GLU A 71 -9.01 -4.96 22.61
C GLU A 71 -8.34 -5.33 23.95
N ARG A 72 -7.04 -5.03 24.10
CA ARG A 72 -6.28 -5.20 25.36
C ARG A 72 -6.21 -3.90 26.14
#